data_AF-A0A973J9Z0-F1
#
_entry.id   AF-A0A973J9Z0-F1
#
_cell.length_a   1.000
_cell.length_b   1.000
_cell.length_c   1.000
_cell.angle_alpha   90.00
_cell.angle_beta   90.00
_cell.angle_gamma   90.00
#
_symmetry.space_group_name_H-M   'P 1'
#
loop_
_entity.id
_entity.type
_entity.pdbx_description
1 polymer ?
#
loop_
_entity_poly.entity_id
_entity_poly.type
_entity_poly.pdbx_seq_one_letter_code
_entity_poly.pdbx_strand_id
1 'polypeptide(L)' 'LDDIGYVQHSRDEMEVLFTFLAERYERRSVILTTNLVFSEWERIFQDPMTTMAAIDRVVHHSVILDMKGSGSF' A
#
# COMPACT_ATOMS: atom_id res chain seq x y z
N LEU A 1 -0.86 5.89 7.19
CA LEU A 1 -1.94 5.92 6.19
C LEU A 1 -2.87 4.78 6.53
N ASP A 2 -4.16 5.04 6.56
CA ASP A 2 -5.16 4.10 7.06
C ASP A 2 -6.13 3.69 5.94
N ASP A 3 -6.61 2.46 5.97
CA ASP A 3 -7.61 1.88 5.05
C ASP A 3 -7.34 2.13 3.56
N ILE A 4 -6.08 1.96 3.15
CA ILE A 4 -5.71 2.09 1.74
C ILE A 4 -6.47 1.05 0.91
N GLY A 5 -7.14 1.50 -0.14
CA GLY A 5 -7.91 0.67 -1.05
C GLY A 5 -9.41 0.56 -0.72
N TYR A 6 -9.88 1.21 0.34
CA TYR A 6 -11.31 1.28 0.67
C TYR A 6 -12.11 2.16 -0.32
N VAL A 7 -11.58 3.34 -0.64
CA VAL A 7 -12.14 4.25 -1.66
C VAL A 7 -11.30 4.19 -2.93
N GLN A 8 -11.95 4.09 -4.08
CA GLN A 8 -11.27 4.25 -5.37
C GLN A 8 -11.03 5.74 -5.64
N HIS A 9 -9.76 6.08 -5.82
CA HIS A 9 -9.33 7.42 -6.19
C HIS A 9 -9.02 7.50 -7.68
N SER A 10 -8.91 8.72 -8.20
CA SER A 10 -8.40 8.94 -9.56
C SER A 10 -6.93 8.54 -9.68
N ARG A 11 -6.48 8.28 -10.91
CA ARG A 11 -5.08 7.97 -11.20
C ARG A 11 -4.12 9.05 -10.68
N ASP A 12 -4.48 10.32 -10.86
CA ASP A 12 -3.67 11.47 -10.43
C ASP A 12 -3.50 11.51 -8.90
N GLU A 13 -4.56 11.20 -8.13
CA GLU A 13 -4.46 11.08 -6.67
C GLU A 13 -3.54 9.92 -6.24
N MET A 14 -3.50 8.84 -7.02
CA MET A 14 -2.65 7.68 -6.75
C MET A 14 -1.19 7.93 -7.11
N GLU A 15 -0.91 8.78 -8.09
CA GLU A 15 0.44 9.28 -8.35
C GLU A 15 1.00 10.11 -7.19
N VAL A 16 0.14 10.91 -6.53
CA VAL A 16 0.52 11.63 -5.31
C VAL A 16 0.88 10.66 -4.19
N LEU A 17 0.08 9.61 -3.98
CA LEU A 17 0.37 8.55 -3.00
C LEU A 17 1.68 7.82 -3.33
N PHE A 18 1.91 7.47 -4.59
CA PHE A 18 3.16 6.84 -5.03
C PHE A 18 4.36 7.73 -4.74
N THR A 19 4.28 9.01 -5.10
CA THR A 19 5.34 10.00 -4.87
C THR A 19 5.64 10.14 -3.39
N PHE A 20 4.61 10.23 -2.55
CA PHE A 20 4.76 10.27 -1.10
C PHE A 20 5.48 9.02 -0.55
N LEU A 21 5.08 7.82 -0.98
CA LEU A 21 5.75 6.58 -0.57
C LEU A 21 7.21 6.54 -1.02
N ALA A 22 7.49 7.01 -2.24
CA ALA A 22 8.85 7.08 -2.78
C ALA A 22 9.74 8.09 -2.04
N GLU A 23 9.19 9.23 -1.59
CA GLU A 23 9.94 10.20 -0.78
C GLU A 23 10.25 9.70 0.63
N ARG A 24 9.37 8.86 1.19
CA ARG A 24 9.53 8.27 2.53
C ARG A 24 10.46 7.07 2.53
N TYR A 25 10.51 6.35 1.42
CA TYR A 25 11.38 5.20 1.21
C TYR A 25 12.84 5.52 1.60
N GLU A 26 13.43 4.66 2.42
CA GLU A 26 14.78 4.79 3.01
C GLU A 26 15.06 6.06 3.85
N ARG A 27 14.08 6.95 4.02
CA ARG A 27 14.24 8.19 4.78
C ARG A 27 13.59 8.14 6.15
N ARG A 28 12.35 7.66 6.24
CA ARG A 28 11.56 7.62 7.49
C ARG A 28 10.48 6.54 7.43
N SER A 29 10.17 5.93 8.57
CA SER A 29 9.13 4.90 8.67
C SER A 29 7.73 5.41 8.32
N VAL A 30 6.90 4.51 7.78
CA VAL A 30 5.48 4.75 7.50
C VAL A 30 4.70 3.52 7.97
N ILE A 31 3.59 3.74 8.66
CA ILE A 31 2.62 2.68 8.97
C ILE A 31 1.49 2.77 7.96
N LEU A 32 1.19 1.64 7.32
CA LEU A 32 0.11 1.47 6.36
C LEU A 32 -0.85 0.40 6.89
N THR A 33 -2.15 0.65 6.78
CA THR A 33 -3.18 -0.38 6.96
C THR A 33 -3.96 -0.52 5.66
N THR A 34 -4.36 -1.74 5.35
CA THR A 34 -5.18 -2.06 4.18
C THR A 34 -5.92 -3.36 4.45
N ASN A 35 -7.12 -3.47 3.90
CA ASN A 35 -7.90 -4.70 3.85
C ASN A 35 -7.65 -5.49 2.55
N LEU A 36 -6.78 -5.00 1.66
CA LEU A 36 -6.45 -5.64 0.39
C LEU A 36 -5.14 -6.42 0.50
N VAL A 37 -5.12 -7.63 -0.05
CA VAL A 37 -3.87 -8.35 -0.26
C VAL A 37 -3.05 -7.69 -1.38
N PHE A 38 -1.73 -7.88 -1.40
CA PHE A 38 -0.87 -7.25 -2.41
C PHE A 38 -1.29 -7.52 -3.86
N SER A 39 -1.86 -8.70 -4.16
CA SER A 39 -2.38 -9.02 -5.50
C SER A 39 -3.58 -8.17 -5.91
N GLU A 40 -4.22 -7.47 -4.97
CA GLU A 40 -5.34 -6.57 -5.24
C GLU A 40 -4.92 -5.10 -5.30
N TRP A 41 -3.63 -4.78 -5.12
CA TRP A 41 -3.17 -3.38 -5.11
C TRP A 41 -3.24 -2.70 -6.48
N GLU A 42 -3.48 -3.45 -7.57
CA GLU A 42 -3.84 -2.85 -8.86
C GLU A 42 -5.14 -2.03 -8.77
N ARG A 43 -6.02 -2.34 -7.81
CA ARG A 43 -7.23 -1.54 -7.52
C ARG A 43 -6.89 -0.18 -6.90
N ILE A 44 -5.71 -0.04 -6.31
CA ILE A 44 -5.20 1.20 -5.73
C ILE A 44 -4.52 2.00 -6.85
N PHE A 45 -3.46 1.46 -7.46
CA PHE A 45 -2.62 2.24 -8.38
C PHE A 45 -3.10 2.25 -9.83
N GLN A 46 -4.05 1.38 -10.21
CA GLN A 46 -4.68 1.33 -11.54
C GLN A 46 -3.69 1.15 -12.72
N ASP A 47 -2.46 0.76 -12.42
CA ASP A 47 -1.39 0.47 -13.36
C ASP A 47 -0.50 -0.64 -12.78
N PRO A 48 -0.31 -1.78 -13.48
CA PRO A 48 0.49 -2.89 -12.98
C PRO A 48 1.94 -2.52 -12.69
N MET A 49 2.56 -1.67 -13.52
CA MET A 49 3.94 -1.21 -13.32
C MET A 49 4.08 -0.40 -12.03
N THR A 50 3.22 0.61 -11.85
CA THR A 50 3.19 1.45 -10.65
C THR A 50 2.86 0.63 -9.40
N THR A 51 1.94 -0.33 -9.51
CA THR A 51 1.57 -1.24 -8.42
C THR A 51 2.77 -2.04 -7.93
N MET A 52 3.46 -2.72 -8.84
CA MET A 52 4.65 -3.51 -8.52
C MET A 52 5.75 -2.64 -7.89
N ALA A 53 5.97 -1.45 -8.47
CA ALA A 53 6.96 -0.50 -7.97
C ALA A 53 6.62 0.04 -6.56
N ALA A 54 5.34 0.23 -6.25
CA ALA A 54 4.88 0.67 -4.93
C ALA A 54 5.04 -0.45 -3.90
N ILE A 55 4.61 -1.67 -4.24
CA ILE A 55 4.75 -2.85 -3.37
C ILE A 55 6.23 -3.06 -3.04
N ASP A 56 7.11 -3.10 -4.04
CA ASP A 56 8.55 -3.31 -3.87
C ASP A 56 9.16 -2.34 -2.83
N ARG A 57 8.87 -1.03 -2.96
CA ARG A 57 9.33 0.00 -2.01
C ARG A 57 8.77 -0.20 -0.61
N VAL A 58 7.49 -0.55 -0.49
CA VAL A 58 6.85 -0.76 0.82
C VAL A 58 7.45 -1.99 1.48
N VAL A 59 7.62 -3.11 0.76
CA VAL A 59 8.02 -4.38 1.37
C VAL A 59 9.50 -4.45 1.72
N HIS A 60 10.38 -3.78 0.96
CA HIS A 60 11.83 -3.91 1.09
C HIS A 60 12.37 -3.66 2.51
N HIS A 61 11.79 -2.69 3.24
CA HIS A 61 12.14 -2.39 4.63
C HIS A 61 10.91 -2.34 5.54
N SER A 62 10.08 -3.39 5.49
CA SER A 62 8.86 -3.47 6.30
C SER A 62 8.85 -4.62 7.31
N VAL A 63 7.99 -4.46 8.31
CA VAL A 63 7.44 -5.57 9.08
C VAL A 63 5.99 -5.72 8.64
N ILE A 64 5.66 -6.84 8.02
CA ILE A 64 4.30 -7.14 7.59
C ILE A 64 3.58 -7.85 8.72
N LEU A 65 2.49 -7.23 9.20
CA LEU A 65 1.62 -7.79 10.22
C LEU A 65 0.34 -8.27 9.55
N ASP A 66 0.21 -9.58 9.37
CA ASP A 66 -1.02 -10.19 8.87
C ASP A 66 -2.06 -10.24 10.01
N MET A 67 -3.00 -9.31 9.97
CA MET A 67 -4.07 -9.17 10.95
C MET A 67 -5.22 -10.12 10.60
N LYS A 68 -5.00 -11.42 10.78
CA LYS A 68 -6.10 -12.38 10.74
C LYS A 68 -6.95 -12.15 11.98
N GLY A 69 -8.21 -11.76 11.78
CA GLY A 69 -9.18 -11.72 12.88
C GLY A 69 -9.13 -13.06 13.60
N SER A 70 -8.80 -13.04 14.89
CA SER A 70 -8.75 -14.24 15.72
C SER A 70 -10.14 -14.87 15.69
N GLY A 71 -10.30 -15.91 14.87
CA GLY A 71 -11.47 -16.76 14.89
C GLY A 71 -11.66 -17.29 16.31
N SER A 72 -12.84 -17.02 16.83
CA SER A 72 -13.42 -17.37 18.12
C SER A 72 -13.15 -18.80 18.62
N PHE A 73 -13.20 -18.93 19.95
CA PHE A 73 -13.39 -20.16 20.75
C PHE A 73 -14.36 -21.17 20.13
#